data_AF-A0A2A4WXW6-F1
#
_entry.id   AF-A0A2A4WXW6-F1
#
_cell.length_a   1.000
_cell.length_b   1.000
_cell.length_c   1.000
_cell.angle_alpha   90.00
_cell.angle_beta   90.00
_cell.angle_gamma   90.00
#
_symmetry.space_group_name_H-M   'P 1'
#
loop_
_entity.id
_entity.type
_entity.pdbx_description
1 polymer ?
#
loop_
_entity_poly.entity_id
_entity_poly.type
_entity_poly.pdbx_seq_one_letter_code
_entity_poly.pdbx_strand_id
1 'polypeptide(L)' 'MKELHAVLPHEFIEKDKRFHYLAGMLEHAAKNRKFELINFYFSEMNESCVGCHMVFATHKFPALTQKPASKHTH' A
#
# COMPACT_ATOMS: atom_id res chain seq x y z
N MET A 1 5.58 -24.20 -5.29
CA MET A 1 4.85 -23.04 -5.83
C MET A 1 3.34 -23.06 -5.56
N LYS A 2 2.69 -24.23 -5.40
CA LYS A 2 1.23 -24.29 -5.07
C LYS A 2 0.85 -23.91 -3.64
N GLU A 3 1.78 -23.90 -2.69
CA GLU A 3 1.45 -23.68 -1.27
C GLU A 3 1.49 -22.20 -0.84
N LEU A 4 2.27 -21.33 -1.47
CA LEU A 4 2.36 -19.92 -1.05
C LEU A 4 1.09 -19.11 -1.38
N HIS A 5 0.46 -19.37 -2.53
CA HIS A 5 -0.81 -18.77 -2.92
C HIS A 5 -2.01 -19.34 -2.15
N ALA A 6 -1.84 -20.47 -1.47
CA ALA A 6 -2.89 -21.08 -0.66
C ALA A 6 -2.92 -20.55 0.79
N VAL A 7 -1.88 -19.84 1.23
CA VAL A 7 -1.70 -19.41 2.62
C VAL A 7 -2.00 -17.92 2.83
N LEU A 8 -1.82 -17.09 1.80
CA LEU A 8 -2.00 -15.64 1.94
C LEU A 8 -3.44 -15.21 1.66
N PRO A 9 -4.03 -14.32 2.49
CA PRO A 9 -5.36 -13.78 2.25
C PRO A 9 -5.45 -13.13 0.86
N HIS A 10 -6.60 -13.30 0.18
CA HIS A 10 -6.81 -12.71 -1.14
C HIS A 10 -6.59 -11.19 -1.14
N GLU A 11 -7.06 -10.50 -0.10
CA GLU A 11 -6.85 -9.05 0.04
C GLU A 11 -5.36 -8.69 0.15
N PHE A 12 -4.53 -9.51 0.81
CA PHE A 12 -3.08 -9.27 0.86
C PHE A 12 -2.49 -9.31 -0.55
N ILE A 13 -2.84 -10.34 -1.32
CA ILE A 13 -2.36 -10.54 -2.70
C ILE A 13 -2.77 -9.36 -3.60
N GLU A 14 -3.99 -8.85 -3.47
CA GLU A 14 -4.44 -7.70 -4.27
C GLU A 14 -3.71 -6.41 -3.89
N LYS A 15 -3.48 -6.15 -2.59
CA LYS A 15 -2.68 -5.00 -2.15
C LYS A 15 -1.22 -5.10 -2.60
N ASP A 16 -0.63 -6.30 -2.54
CA ASP A 16 0.74 -6.58 -3.00
C ASP A 16 0.90 -6.32 -4.50
N LYS A 17 -0.01 -6.85 -5.33
CA LYS A 17 -0.04 -6.58 -6.78
C LYS A 17 -0.16 -5.08 -7.08
N ARG A 18 -1.04 -4.36 -6.37
CA ARG A 18 -1.20 -2.91 -6.54
C ARG A 18 0.08 -2.15 -6.20
N PHE A 19 0.74 -2.51 -5.10
CA PHE A 19 2.02 -1.92 -4.72
C PHE A 19 3.08 -2.13 -5.82
N HIS A 20 3.22 -3.35 -6.33
CA HIS A 20 4.17 -3.65 -7.41
C HIS A 20 3.87 -2.89 -8.71
N TYR A 21 2.59 -2.78 -9.08
CA TYR A 21 2.17 -1.96 -10.21
C TYR A 21 2.59 -0.49 -10.03
N LEU A 22 2.32 0.09 -8.86
CA LEU A 22 2.67 1.48 -8.56
C LEU A 22 4.18 1.72 -8.59
N ALA A 23 4.97 0.79 -8.03
CA ALA A 23 6.42 0.85 -8.08
C ALA A 23 6.95 0.82 -9.53
N GLY A 24 6.39 -0.04 -10.39
CA GLY A 24 6.74 -0.09 -11.81
C GLY A 24 6.36 1.20 -12.56
N MET A 25 5.20 1.78 -12.26
CA MET A 25 4.79 3.06 -12.84
C MET A 25 5.66 4.23 -12.37
N LEU A 26 6.08 4.23 -11.10
CA LEU A 26 7.03 5.21 -10.55
C LEU A 26 8.38 5.10 -11.26
N GLU A 27 8.92 3.89 -11.41
CA GLU A 27 10.16 3.64 -12.15
C GLU A 27 10.06 4.15 -13.59
N HIS A 28 8.97 3.82 -14.28
CA HIS A 28 8.74 4.28 -15.64
C HIS A 28 8.64 5.80 -15.74
N ALA A 29 7.89 6.45 -14.85
CA ALA A 29 7.78 7.91 -14.80
C ALA A 29 9.13 8.59 -14.55
N ALA A 30 9.94 8.04 -13.65
CA ALA A 30 11.29 8.52 -13.35
C ALA A 30 12.23 8.41 -14.55
N LYS A 31 12.26 7.24 -15.21
CA LYS A 31 13.07 7.01 -16.42
C LYS A 31 12.71 7.98 -17.56
N ASN A 32 11.44 8.33 -17.68
CA ASN A 32 10.94 9.25 -18.71
C ASN A 32 10.90 10.72 -18.27
N ARG A 33 11.46 11.05 -17.09
CA ARG A 33 11.52 12.43 -16.55
C ARG A 33 10.15 13.13 -16.47
N LYS A 34 9.09 12.37 -16.18
CA LYS A 34 7.72 12.89 -16.03
C LYS A 34 7.46 13.33 -14.59
N PHE A 35 8.00 14.47 -14.18
CA PHE A 35 8.05 14.91 -12.78
C PHE A 35 6.70 14.91 -12.04
N GLU A 36 5.62 15.35 -12.67
CA GLU A 36 4.27 15.32 -12.06
C GLU A 36 3.83 13.89 -11.75
N LEU A 37 4.09 12.95 -12.66
CA LEU A 37 3.76 11.55 -12.47
C LEU A 37 4.66 10.87 -11.44
N ILE A 38 5.90 11.32 -11.27
CA ILE A 38 6.78 10.81 -10.21
C ILE A 38 6.15 11.09 -8.85
N ASN A 39 5.73 12.33 -8.59
CA ASN A 39 5.10 12.69 -7.32
C ASN A 39 3.78 11.95 -7.12
N PHE A 40 2.96 11.82 -8.16
CA PHE A 40 1.71 11.07 -8.11
C PHE A 40 1.95 9.60 -7.72
N TYR A 41 2.79 8.87 -8.48
CA TYR A 41 3.01 7.45 -8.21
C TYR A 41 3.76 7.21 -6.90
N PHE A 42 4.62 8.14 -6.46
CA PHE A 42 5.23 8.06 -5.15
C PHE A 42 4.21 8.18 -4.03
N SER A 43 3.28 9.13 -4.11
CA SER A 43 2.20 9.29 -3.12
C SER A 43 1.32 8.04 -3.05
N GLU A 44 0.83 7.59 -4.20
CA GLU A 44 -0.01 6.38 -4.30
C GLU A 44 0.70 5.12 -3.76
N MET A 45 1.98 4.96 -4.08
CA MET A 45 2.78 3.84 -3.58
C MET A 45 2.91 3.90 -2.05
N ASN A 46 3.17 5.08 -1.50
CA ASN A 46 3.27 5.29 -0.06
C ASN A 46 1.93 5.02 0.66
N GLU A 47 0.81 5.43 0.08
CA GLU A 47 -0.53 5.09 0.57
C GLU A 47 -0.77 3.57 0.57
N SER A 48 -0.32 2.87 -0.48
CA SER A 48 -0.39 1.40 -0.54
C SER A 48 0.39 0.73 0.60
N CYS A 49 1.53 1.30 1.03
CA CYS A 49 2.27 0.80 2.19
C CYS A 49 1.41 0.87 3.46
N VAL A 50 0.81 2.03 3.72
CA VAL A 50 -0.03 2.25 4.90
C VAL A 50 -1.26 1.35 4.88
N GLY A 51 -1.97 1.28 3.74
CA GLY A 51 -3.17 0.47 3.59
C GLY A 51 -2.94 -1.04 3.78
N CYS A 52 -1.78 -1.56 3.37
CA CYS A 52 -1.41 -2.95 3.64
C CYS A 52 -1.04 -3.15 5.12
N HIS A 53 -0.22 -2.27 5.69
CA HIS A 53 0.27 -2.42 7.06
C HIS A 53 -0.83 -2.24 8.11
N MET A 54 -1.84 -1.41 7.86
CA MET A 54 -3.02 -1.26 8.72
C MET A 54 -3.82 -2.55 8.88
N VAL A 55 -3.77 -3.45 7.89
CA VAL A 55 -4.54 -4.71 7.90
C VAL A 55 -3.68 -5.88 8.36
N PHE A 56 -2.45 -5.99 7.85
CA PHE A 56 -1.64 -7.21 8.00
C PHE A 56 -0.42 -7.07 8.91
N ALA A 57 -0.06 -5.86 9.34
CA ALA A 57 1.18 -5.61 10.07
C ALA A 57 1.04 -4.71 11.32
N THR A 58 -0.16 -4.57 11.89
CA THR A 58 -0.41 -3.74 13.08
C THR A 58 0.44 -4.14 14.30
N HIS A 59 0.81 -5.42 14.42
CA HIS A 59 1.74 -5.90 15.45
C HIS A 59 3.14 -5.25 15.37
N LYS A 60 3.60 -4.88 14.16
CA LYS A 60 4.85 -4.13 13.94
C LYS A 60 4.62 -2.63 13.86
N PHE A 61 3.43 -2.21 13.44
CA PHE A 61 3.04 -0.81 13.32
C PHE A 61 1.82 -0.47 14.20
N PRO A 62 1.97 -0.43 15.55
CA PRO A 62 0.83 -0.22 16.44
C PRO A 62 0.15 1.14 16.26
N ALA A 63 0.86 2.14 15.72
CA ALA A 63 0.29 3.45 15.41
C ALA A 63 -0.72 3.42 14.25
N LEU A 64 -0.72 2.36 13.43
CA LEU A 64 -1.65 2.16 12.31
C LEU A 64 -2.93 1.43 12.71
N THR A 65 -3.02 0.95 13.95
CA THR A 65 -4.24 0.32 14.45
C THR A 65 -5.33 1.38 14.53
N GLN A 66 -6.49 1.13 13.89
CA GLN A 66 -7.61 2.07 13.97
C GLN A 66 -8.04 2.25 15.43
N LYS A 67 -7.82 3.43 16.01
CA LYS A 67 -8.53 3.81 17.23
C LYS A 67 -10.01 3.95 16.84
N PRO A 68 -10.96 3.41 17.63
CA PRO A 68 -12.37 3.69 17.39
C PRO A 68 -12.54 5.21 17.32
N ALA A 69 -13.15 5.67 16.23
CA ALA A 69 -13.32 7.09 15.96
C ALA A 69 -13.93 7.75 17.22
N SER A 70 -13.15 8.63 17.88
CA SER A 70 -13.74 9.59 18.79
C SER A 70 -14.70 10.40 17.93
N LYS A 71 -16.01 10.24 18.18
CA LYS A 71 -17.05 11.01 17.50
C LYS A 71 -16.66 12.48 17.59
N HIS A 72 -16.19 13.07 16.50
CA HIS A 72 -16.04 14.51 16.40
C HIS A 72 -17.47 15.07 16.33
N THR A 73 -18.03 15.38 17.49
CA THR A 73 -19.22 16.23 17.62
C THR A 73 -18.83 17.62 17.15
N HIS A 74 -19.41 18.03 16.03
CA HIS A 74 -19.37 19.38 15.49
C HIS A 74 -20.49 20.22 16.12
#